data_AF-A0A2W4P4G4-F1
#
_entry.id   AF-A0A2W4P4G4-F1
#
_cell.length_a   1.000
_cell.length_b   1.000
_cell.length_c   1.000
_cell.angle_alpha   90.00
_cell.angle_beta   90.00
_cell.angle_gamma   90.00
#
_symmetry.space_group_name_H-M   'P 1'
#
loop_
_entity.id
_entity.type
_entity.pdbx_description
1 polymer ?
#
loop_
_entity_poly.entity_id
_entity_poly.type
_entity_poly.pdbx_seq_one_letter_code
_entity_poly.pdbx_strand_id
1 'polypeptide(L)'
;MRTPAGWQSIANDYGILLAQHADFYAAGTSNDMLVYVFVPAMDKMEIGELNHDENIAWEVLNHVTKMPSLVGNSSVSRTVPVKIGDQDGAYYLLSDAAGNRVLVLAVKVPAADKLIICNISTSDEHVSRIREVLPMVFENLSVNGEPLEPLPLDWLPEPLEFPVYETSGIDDS
;
A
#
# COMPACT_ATOMS: atom_id res chain seq x y z
N MET A 1 15.86 4.50 8.16
CA MET A 1 15.19 5.00 6.94
C MET A 1 15.77 6.35 6.56
N ARG A 2 16.09 6.56 5.29
CA ARG A 2 16.49 7.87 4.74
C ARG A 2 15.32 8.43 3.94
N THR A 3 14.82 9.61 4.30
CA THR A 3 13.71 10.25 3.59
C THR A 3 14.18 10.70 2.20
N PRO A 4 13.49 10.34 1.11
CA PRO A 4 13.88 10.78 -0.23
C PRO A 4 13.85 12.30 -0.38
N ALA A 5 14.65 12.85 -1.30
CA ALA A 5 14.66 14.30 -1.54
C ALA A 5 13.28 14.77 -2.04
N GLY A 6 12.77 15.87 -1.48
CA GLY A 6 11.42 16.40 -1.79
C GLY A 6 10.27 15.70 -1.06
N TRP A 7 10.58 14.78 -0.15
CA TRP A 7 9.60 14.11 0.71
C TRP A 7 9.75 14.55 2.16
N GLN A 8 8.63 14.53 2.89
CA GLN A 8 8.61 14.62 4.35
C GLN A 8 8.23 13.26 4.94
N SER A 9 8.71 12.93 6.14
CA SER A 9 8.42 11.66 6.82
C SER A 9 8.05 11.87 8.28
N ILE A 10 7.01 11.19 8.74
CA ILE A 10 6.58 11.12 10.14
C ILE A 10 6.50 9.65 10.54
N ALA A 11 7.31 9.24 11.53
CA ALA A 11 7.19 7.93 12.15
C ALA A 11 6.18 7.97 13.30
N ASN A 12 5.41 6.91 13.46
CA ASN A 12 4.53 6.67 14.60
C ASN A 12 4.75 5.24 15.15
N ASP A 13 3.99 4.85 16.16
CA ASP A 13 4.15 3.53 16.82
C ASP A 13 3.85 2.34 15.90
N TYR A 14 3.21 2.58 14.76
CA TYR A 14 2.74 1.54 13.84
C TYR A 14 3.54 1.49 12.55
N GLY A 15 4.12 2.61 12.10
CA GLY A 15 4.79 2.72 10.82
C GLY A 15 5.35 4.10 10.54
N ILE A 16 5.55 4.39 9.26
CA ILE A 16 6.11 5.63 8.74
C ILE A 16 5.20 6.14 7.63
N LEU A 17 4.72 7.37 7.82
CA LEU A 17 4.06 8.15 6.79
C LEU A 17 5.11 8.97 6.03
N LEU A 18 5.07 8.88 4.71
CA LEU A 18 5.84 9.64 3.76
C LEU A 18 4.87 10.48 2.91
N ALA A 19 5.21 11.73 2.65
CA ALA A 19 4.41 12.58 1.78
C ALA A 19 5.30 13.36 0.81
N GLN A 20 4.95 13.30 -0.47
CA GLN A 20 5.67 14.00 -1.54
C GLN A 20 5.11 15.40 -1.71
N HIS A 21 5.99 16.40 -1.70
CA HIS A 21 5.61 17.82 -1.82
C HIS A 21 4.62 18.33 -0.76
N ALA A 22 4.48 17.61 0.35
CA ALA A 22 3.64 18.03 1.46
C ALA A 22 4.37 19.07 2.31
N ASP A 23 3.61 20.06 2.73
CA ASP A 23 3.81 20.69 4.02
C ASP A 23 2.72 20.08 4.91
N PHE A 24 3.06 19.14 5.81
CA PHE A 24 2.07 18.43 6.63
C PHE A 24 1.14 19.36 7.45
N TYR A 25 1.50 20.65 7.56
CA TYR A 25 0.82 21.68 8.33
C TYR A 25 0.13 22.76 7.46
N ALA A 26 0.30 22.75 6.14
CA ALA A 26 -0.36 23.73 5.26
C ALA A 26 -1.70 23.18 4.77
N ALA A 27 -2.79 23.68 5.32
CA ALA A 27 -4.12 23.46 4.75
C ALA A 27 -4.16 24.09 3.34
N GLY A 28 -4.11 23.26 2.30
CA GLY A 28 -4.32 23.69 0.90
C GLY A 28 -3.23 23.31 -0.10
N THR A 29 -2.11 22.70 0.31
CA THR A 29 -1.22 22.03 -0.64
C THR A 29 -1.82 20.68 -1.02
N SER A 30 -2.21 20.53 -2.29
CA SER A 30 -2.57 19.24 -2.87
C SER A 30 -1.37 18.31 -2.72
N ASN A 31 -1.50 17.26 -1.91
CA ASN A 31 -0.47 16.24 -1.85
C ASN A 31 -0.51 15.46 -3.17
N ASP A 32 0.56 15.53 -3.96
CA ASP A 32 0.66 14.72 -5.19
C ASP A 32 0.54 13.23 -4.85
N MET A 33 1.20 12.81 -3.76
CA MET A 33 1.23 11.42 -3.34
C MET A 33 1.48 11.28 -1.84
N LEU A 34 0.71 10.38 -1.22
CA LEU A 34 0.88 9.94 0.16
C LEU A 34 1.29 8.47 0.18
N VAL A 35 2.35 8.15 0.92
CA VAL A 35 2.82 6.78 1.10
C VAL A 35 2.81 6.44 2.58
N TYR A 36 2.06 5.43 2.98
CA TYR A 36 2.07 4.93 4.35
C TYR A 36 2.64 3.52 4.38
N VAL A 37 3.76 3.35 5.08
CA VAL A 37 4.40 2.05 5.26
C VAL A 37 4.27 1.64 6.72
N PHE A 38 3.73 0.47 6.99
CA PHE A 38 3.71 -0.08 8.35
C PHE A 38 4.15 -1.54 8.34
N VAL A 39 4.81 -1.98 9.41
CA VAL A 39 5.47 -3.29 9.48
C VAL A 39 4.97 -4.05 10.71
N PRO A 40 3.74 -4.61 10.65
CA PRO A 40 3.22 -5.43 11.73
C PRO A 40 4.04 -6.70 11.93
N ALA A 41 4.13 -7.14 13.18
CA ALA A 41 4.57 -8.48 13.51
C ALA A 41 3.42 -9.48 13.18
N MET A 42 3.78 -10.64 12.64
CA MET A 42 2.79 -11.63 12.18
C MET A 42 1.94 -12.19 13.33
N ASP A 43 2.55 -12.35 14.51
CA ASP A 43 1.90 -12.82 15.75
C ASP A 43 0.84 -11.86 16.31
N LYS A 44 0.84 -10.60 15.87
CA LYS A 44 -0.13 -9.57 16.28
C LYS A 44 -1.28 -9.40 15.32
N MET A 45 -1.31 -10.14 14.21
CA MET A 45 -2.43 -10.10 13.29
C MET A 45 -3.54 -11.02 13.78
N GLU A 46 -4.70 -10.44 14.10
CA GLU A 46 -5.91 -11.20 14.48
C GLU A 46 -6.60 -11.83 13.25
N ILE A 47 -5.84 -12.56 12.42
CA ILE A 47 -6.32 -13.14 11.16
C ILE A 47 -6.41 -14.65 11.32
N GLY A 48 -7.35 -15.13 12.13
CA GLY A 48 -7.66 -16.56 12.26
C GLY A 48 -6.44 -17.48 12.37
N GLU A 49 -6.57 -18.74 11.94
CA GLU A 49 -5.42 -19.60 11.68
C GLU A 49 -4.93 -19.29 10.26
N LEU A 50 -3.81 -18.58 10.13
CA LEU A 50 -3.13 -18.36 8.85
C LEU A 50 -2.55 -19.70 8.37
N ASN A 51 -2.78 -20.05 7.10
CA ASN A 51 -2.13 -21.20 6.52
C ASN A 51 -0.70 -20.81 6.12
N HIS A 52 0.29 -21.21 6.92
CA HIS A 52 1.69 -20.86 6.67
C HIS A 52 2.25 -21.43 5.35
N ASP A 53 1.58 -22.41 4.74
CA ASP A 53 1.93 -22.98 3.43
C ASP A 53 1.35 -22.15 2.26
N GLU A 54 0.45 -21.21 2.54
CA GLU A 54 -0.14 -20.30 1.55
C GLU A 54 0.56 -18.92 1.55
N ASN A 55 0.32 -18.14 0.49
CA ASN A 55 0.84 -16.78 0.39
C ASN A 55 0.17 -15.91 1.45
N ILE A 56 0.83 -15.76 2.60
CA ILE A 56 0.30 -15.03 3.75
C ILE A 56 -0.01 -13.56 3.41
N ALA A 57 0.79 -12.91 2.55
CA ALA A 57 0.51 -11.54 2.12
C ALA A 57 -0.86 -11.46 1.41
N TRP A 58 -1.18 -12.47 0.60
CA TRP A 58 -2.48 -12.58 -0.04
C TRP A 58 -3.60 -12.84 0.97
N GLU A 59 -3.42 -13.77 1.91
CA GLU A 59 -4.44 -14.08 2.93
C GLU A 59 -4.80 -12.82 3.74
N VAL A 60 -3.78 -12.09 4.19
CA VAL A 60 -3.93 -10.86 4.96
C VAL A 60 -4.71 -9.82 4.17
N LEU A 61 -4.26 -9.50 2.95
CA LEU A 61 -4.93 -8.48 2.16
C LEU A 61 -6.35 -8.93 1.73
N ASN A 62 -6.55 -10.20 1.40
CA ASN A 62 -7.86 -10.74 1.07
C ASN A 62 -8.83 -10.76 2.26
N HIS A 63 -8.31 -10.79 3.49
CA HIS A 63 -9.12 -10.55 4.68
C HIS A 63 -9.47 -9.06 4.80
N VAL A 64 -8.49 -8.16 4.66
CA VAL A 64 -8.67 -6.70 4.73
C VAL A 64 -9.71 -6.19 3.72
N THR A 65 -9.69 -6.68 2.48
CA THR A 65 -10.66 -6.25 1.44
C THR A 65 -12.11 -6.58 1.79
N LYS A 66 -12.35 -7.48 2.75
CA LYS A 66 -13.67 -7.88 3.23
C LYS A 66 -14.10 -7.13 4.50
N MET A 67 -13.29 -6.20 5.00
CA MET A 67 -13.55 -5.44 6.24
C MET A 67 -14.01 -4.01 5.90
N PRO A 68 -15.33 -3.70 5.99
CA PRO A 68 -15.83 -2.37 5.65
C PRO A 68 -15.21 -1.24 6.48
N SER A 69 -14.78 -1.54 7.72
CA SER A 69 -14.10 -0.57 8.58
C SER A 69 -12.72 -0.14 8.05
N LEU A 70 -12.10 -0.92 7.16
CA LEU A 70 -10.76 -0.65 6.62
C LEU A 70 -10.78 -0.15 5.18
N VAL A 71 -11.69 -0.64 4.33
CA VAL A 71 -11.83 -0.18 2.94
C VAL A 71 -12.87 0.93 2.76
N GLY A 72 -13.67 1.18 3.79
CA GLY A 72 -14.73 2.19 3.79
C GLY A 72 -15.74 1.96 2.67
N ASN A 73 -16.13 3.04 2.01
CA ASN A 73 -17.03 3.02 0.86
C ASN A 73 -16.26 3.01 -0.47
N SER A 74 -15.03 2.50 -0.52
CA SER A 74 -14.24 2.46 -1.76
C SER A 74 -14.68 1.31 -2.66
N SER A 75 -14.51 1.46 -3.98
CA SER A 75 -14.47 0.32 -4.88
C SER A 75 -13.13 -0.39 -4.73
N VAL A 76 -13.15 -1.72 -4.63
CA VAL A 76 -11.97 -2.55 -4.32
C VAL A 76 -11.76 -3.58 -5.43
N SER A 77 -10.54 -3.68 -5.96
CA SER A 77 -10.18 -4.76 -6.87
C SER A 77 -10.10 -6.10 -6.14
N ARG A 78 -10.09 -7.20 -6.88
CA ARG A 78 -9.63 -8.49 -6.30
C ARG A 78 -8.20 -8.36 -5.78
N THR A 79 -7.87 -9.07 -4.71
CA THR A 79 -6.50 -9.24 -4.23
C THR A 79 -5.73 -10.14 -5.19
N VAL A 80 -4.60 -9.65 -5.69
CA VAL A 80 -3.73 -10.35 -6.64
C VAL A 80 -2.49 -10.86 -5.90
N PRO A 81 -2.25 -12.19 -5.83
CA PRO A 81 -1.02 -12.73 -5.29
C PRO A 81 0.12 -12.50 -6.29
N VAL A 82 1.30 -12.16 -5.79
CA VAL A 82 2.50 -11.91 -6.61
C VAL A 82 3.74 -12.53 -5.97
N LYS A 83 4.76 -12.75 -6.79
CA LYS A 83 6.11 -13.07 -6.32
C LYS A 83 7.01 -11.89 -6.60
N ILE A 84 7.72 -11.45 -5.56
CA ILE A 84 8.62 -10.29 -5.61
C ILE A 84 10.01 -10.84 -5.32
N GLY A 85 10.75 -11.17 -6.38
CA GLY A 85 11.89 -12.08 -6.25
C GLY A 85 11.44 -13.41 -5.65
N ASP A 86 12.08 -13.83 -4.56
CA ASP A 86 11.72 -15.05 -3.82
C ASP A 86 10.63 -14.83 -2.74
N GLN A 87 10.19 -13.58 -2.53
CA GLN A 87 9.26 -13.22 -1.47
C GLN A 87 7.80 -13.33 -1.93
N ASP A 88 6.95 -13.78 -1.02
CA ASP A 88 5.50 -13.73 -1.19
C ASP A 88 4.99 -12.30 -1.02
N GLY A 89 4.27 -11.82 -2.02
CA GLY A 89 3.58 -10.55 -1.96
C GLY A 89 2.14 -10.66 -2.43
N ALA A 90 1.37 -9.62 -2.18
CA ALA A 90 0.05 -9.45 -2.76
C ALA A 90 -0.28 -7.97 -2.84
N TYR A 91 -1.16 -7.60 -3.77
CA TYR A 91 -1.68 -6.24 -3.82
C TYR A 91 -3.17 -6.20 -4.16
N TYR A 92 -3.81 -5.09 -3.83
CA TYR A 92 -5.10 -4.69 -4.39
C TYR A 92 -5.12 -3.18 -4.64
N LEU A 93 -6.12 -2.75 -5.40
CA LEU A 93 -6.33 -1.37 -5.81
C LEU A 93 -7.67 -0.86 -5.27
N LEU A 94 -7.68 0.38 -4.80
CA LEU A 94 -8.88 1.09 -4.35
C LEU A 94 -9.12 2.33 -5.19
N SER A 95 -10.39 2.64 -5.39
CA SER A 95 -10.85 3.95 -5.86
C SER A 95 -11.99 4.44 -4.98
N ASP A 96 -12.04 5.74 -4.72
CA ASP A 96 -13.14 6.38 -3.98
C ASP A 96 -13.86 7.44 -4.82
N ALA A 97 -14.95 7.96 -4.24
CA ALA A 97 -15.79 9.00 -4.83
C ALA A 97 -15.05 10.34 -5.05
N ALA A 98 -13.97 10.60 -4.31
CA ALA A 98 -13.20 11.83 -4.41
C ALA A 98 -12.15 11.77 -5.52
N GLY A 99 -12.04 10.64 -6.23
CA GLY A 99 -11.05 10.46 -7.30
C GLY A 99 -9.69 10.00 -6.78
N ASN A 100 -9.59 9.59 -5.51
CA ASN A 100 -8.36 9.01 -4.99
C ASN A 100 -8.16 7.60 -5.56
N ARG A 101 -6.90 7.24 -5.75
CA ARG A 101 -6.41 5.95 -6.21
C ARG A 101 -5.40 5.45 -5.22
N VAL A 102 -5.62 4.25 -4.68
CA VAL A 102 -4.73 3.66 -3.68
C VAL A 102 -4.24 2.30 -4.11
N LEU A 103 -2.93 2.12 -4.23
CA LEU A 103 -2.30 0.80 -4.25
C LEU A 103 -2.05 0.38 -2.81
N VAL A 104 -2.53 -0.81 -2.43
CA VAL A 104 -2.15 -1.47 -1.18
C VAL A 104 -1.33 -2.69 -1.53
N LEU A 105 -0.09 -2.74 -1.07
CA LEU A 105 0.87 -3.80 -1.29
C LEU A 105 1.29 -4.41 0.05
N ALA A 106 1.30 -5.73 0.12
CA ALA A 106 1.88 -6.48 1.23
C ALA A 106 3.05 -7.34 0.73
N VAL A 107 4.14 -7.39 1.49
CA VAL A 107 5.33 -8.20 1.20
C VAL A 107 5.77 -8.92 2.47
N LYS A 108 5.85 -10.25 2.43
CA LYS A 108 6.39 -11.07 3.52
C LYS A 108 7.90 -10.93 3.53
N VAL A 109 8.47 -10.68 4.71
CA VAL A 109 9.91 -10.68 4.96
C VAL A 109 10.24 -11.89 5.84
N PRO A 110 10.54 -13.06 5.27
CA PRO A 110 10.69 -14.30 6.03
C PRO A 110 11.80 -14.23 7.09
N ALA A 111 12.93 -13.59 6.75
CA ALA A 111 14.08 -13.46 7.65
C ALA A 111 13.75 -12.71 8.95
N ALA A 112 12.70 -11.90 8.97
CA ALA A 112 12.30 -11.08 10.11
C ALA A 112 10.94 -11.46 10.70
N ASP A 113 10.28 -12.50 10.17
CA ASP A 113 8.90 -12.89 10.49
C ASP A 113 7.92 -11.70 10.53
N LYS A 114 7.97 -10.90 9.48
CA LYS A 114 7.23 -9.64 9.36
C LYS A 114 6.51 -9.53 8.03
N LEU A 115 5.45 -8.74 8.03
CA LEU A 115 4.79 -8.29 6.82
C LEU A 115 5.01 -6.79 6.68
N ILE A 116 5.47 -6.35 5.52
CA ILE A 116 5.46 -4.93 5.17
C ILE A 116 4.16 -4.66 4.46
N ILE A 117 3.41 -3.65 4.90
CA ILE A 117 2.25 -3.16 4.18
C ILE A 117 2.54 -1.71 3.76
N CYS A 118 2.40 -1.46 2.46
CA CYS A 118 2.63 -0.17 1.84
C CYS A 118 1.35 0.28 1.14
N ASN A 119 0.84 1.45 1.53
CA ASN A 119 -0.29 2.11 0.90
C ASN A 119 0.24 3.32 0.14
N ILE A 120 -0.02 3.41 -1.16
CA ILE A 120 0.31 4.56 -1.99
C ILE A 120 -0.98 5.18 -2.49
N SER A 121 -1.31 6.37 -2.01
CA SER A 121 -2.50 7.14 -2.38
C SER A 121 -2.12 8.33 -3.25
N THR A 122 -2.89 8.55 -4.32
CA THR A 122 -2.66 9.58 -5.33
C THR A 122 -3.96 9.94 -6.05
N SER A 123 -3.96 11.01 -6.85
CA SER A 123 -5.03 11.31 -7.81
C SER A 123 -4.84 10.55 -9.13
N ASP A 124 -5.90 10.49 -9.96
CA ASP A 124 -5.87 9.90 -11.31
C ASP A 124 -4.74 10.43 -12.20
N GLU A 125 -4.46 11.73 -12.14
CA GLU A 125 -3.42 12.40 -12.93
C GLU A 125 -2.00 11.92 -12.61
N HIS A 126 -1.82 11.25 -11.48
CA HIS A 126 -0.52 10.86 -10.94
C HIS A 126 -0.37 9.34 -10.76
N VAL A 127 -1.34 8.54 -11.19
CA VAL A 127 -1.32 7.06 -11.05
C VAL A 127 -0.06 6.42 -11.64
N SER A 128 0.43 6.91 -12.79
CA SER A 128 1.66 6.38 -13.40
C SER A 128 2.88 6.48 -12.48
N ARG A 129 2.92 7.50 -11.61
CA ARG A 129 4.03 7.75 -10.67
C ARG A 129 4.10 6.70 -9.56
N ILE A 130 3.06 5.91 -9.32
CA ILE A 130 3.10 4.81 -8.33
C ILE A 130 4.26 3.85 -8.66
N ARG A 131 4.44 3.52 -9.94
CA ARG A 131 5.54 2.65 -10.41
C ARG A 131 6.92 3.27 -10.15
N GLU A 132 7.03 4.59 -10.21
CA GLU A 132 8.29 5.31 -9.96
C GLU A 132 8.64 5.35 -8.46
N VAL A 133 7.62 5.51 -7.61
CA VAL A 133 7.81 5.69 -6.16
C VAL A 133 8.05 4.38 -5.44
N LEU A 134 7.43 3.28 -5.89
CA LEU A 134 7.47 2.00 -5.19
C LEU A 134 8.92 1.48 -4.95
N PRO A 135 9.83 1.45 -5.94
CA PRO A 135 11.21 1.01 -5.70
C PRO A 135 11.95 1.92 -4.72
N MET A 136 11.74 3.23 -4.82
CA MET A 136 12.38 4.22 -3.95
C MET A 136 11.99 4.04 -2.48
N VAL A 137 10.73 3.73 -2.22
CA VAL A 137 10.22 3.49 -0.86
C VAL A 137 10.90 2.27 -0.24
N PHE A 138 11.00 1.18 -0.99
CA PHE A 138 11.59 -0.07 -0.50
C PHE A 138 13.11 -0.02 -0.37
N GLU A 139 13.82 0.63 -1.29
CA GLU A 139 15.28 0.82 -1.22
C GLU A 139 15.71 1.57 0.06
N ASN A 140 14.87 2.46 0.57
CA ASN A 140 15.18 3.26 1.76
C ASN A 140 14.61 2.68 3.06
N LEU A 141 13.89 1.55 2.99
CA LEU A 141 13.27 0.89 4.12
C LEU A 141 14.21 -0.16 4.72
N SER A 142 14.24 -0.20 6.05
CA SER A 142 15.01 -1.20 6.80
C SER A 142 14.11 -1.82 7.86
N VAL A 143 14.08 -3.14 7.95
CA VAL A 143 13.30 -3.88 8.94
C VAL A 143 14.27 -4.50 9.94
N ASN A 144 14.15 -4.15 11.22
CA ASN A 144 15.09 -4.58 12.29
C ASN A 144 16.57 -4.25 12.03
N GLY A 145 16.84 -3.17 11.29
CA GLY A 145 18.21 -2.75 10.95
C GLY A 145 18.76 -3.36 9.65
N GLU A 146 18.06 -4.35 9.08
CA GLU A 146 18.42 -4.92 7.78
C GLU A 146 17.75 -4.13 6.66
N PRO A 147 18.51 -3.62 5.66
CA PRO A 147 17.93 -2.95 4.50
C PRO A 147 17.15 -3.96 3.67
N LEU A 148 16.06 -3.50 3.07
CA LEU A 148 15.34 -4.32 2.08
C LEU A 148 16.00 -4.18 0.72
N GLU A 149 15.87 -5.24 -0.08
CA GLU A 149 16.24 -5.16 -1.49
C GLU A 149 15.28 -4.23 -2.23
N PRO A 150 15.77 -3.49 -3.25
CA PRO A 150 14.90 -2.73 -4.14
C PRO A 150 13.83 -3.64 -4.75
N LEU A 151 12.60 -3.14 -4.80
CA LEU A 151 11.47 -3.91 -5.26
C LEU A 151 11.45 -3.94 -6.80
N PRO A 152 11.64 -5.11 -7.47
CA PRO A 152 11.49 -5.18 -8.94
C PRO A 152 10.04 -4.85 -9.34
N LEU A 153 9.79 -4.42 -10.58
CA LEU A 153 8.43 -3.99 -11.02
C LEU A 153 7.80 -4.90 -12.10
N ASP A 154 8.47 -6.00 -12.43
CA ASP A 154 8.04 -6.97 -13.45
C ASP A 154 6.72 -7.69 -13.10
N TRP A 155 6.41 -7.81 -11.81
CA TRP A 155 5.15 -8.36 -11.32
C TRP A 155 3.98 -7.37 -11.34
N LEU A 156 4.25 -6.06 -11.44
CA LEU A 156 3.24 -5.03 -11.34
C LEU A 156 2.73 -4.66 -12.75
N PRO A 157 1.41 -4.66 -13.01
CA PRO A 157 0.87 -4.29 -14.32
C PRO A 157 1.21 -2.86 -14.76
N GLU A 158 1.24 -2.66 -16.08
CA GLU A 158 1.43 -1.35 -16.71
C GLU A 158 0.45 -1.20 -17.89
N PRO A 159 -0.60 -0.35 -17.77
CA PRO A 159 -0.94 0.48 -16.60
C PRO A 159 -1.55 -0.32 -15.43
N LEU A 160 -1.65 0.33 -14.27
CA LEU A 160 -2.46 -0.18 -13.16
C LEU A 160 -3.96 0.01 -13.46
N GLU A 161 -4.74 -1.06 -13.32
CA GLU A 161 -6.17 -1.06 -13.60
C GLU A 161 -6.99 -0.86 -12.31
N PHE A 162 -7.22 0.39 -11.94
CA PHE A 162 -8.05 0.72 -10.77
C PHE A 162 -9.52 0.38 -11.02
N PRO A 163 -10.25 -0.11 -9.98
CA PRO A 163 -11.67 -0.37 -10.13
C PRO A 163 -12.43 0.95 -10.36
N VAL A 164 -13.55 0.90 -11.06
CA VAL A 164 -14.41 2.09 -11.23
C VAL A 164 -15.23 2.28 -9.95
N TYR A 165 -15.25 3.51 -9.46
CA TYR A 165 -16.18 3.88 -8.39
C TYR A 165 -17.57 4.08 -8.98
N GLU A 166 -18.46 3.12 -8.76
CA GLU A 166 -19.86 3.28 -9.14
C GLU A 166 -20.57 4.13 -8.08
N THR A 167 -20.79 5.41 -8.38
CA THR A 167 -21.83 6.17 -7.69
C THR A 167 -23.16 5.51 -8.04
N SER A 168 -23.63 4.58 -7.21
CA SER A 168 -25.02 4.14 -7.26
C SER A 168 -25.87 5.40 -7.18
N GLY A 169 -26.64 5.68 -8.25
CA GLY A 169 -27.37 6.92 -8.42
C GLY A 169 -28.19 7.26 -7.19
N ILE A 170 -27.81 8.34 -6.51
CA ILE A 170 -28.80 9.13 -5.80
C ILE A 170 -29.54 9.87 -6.92
N ASP A 171 -30.57 9.22 -7.46
CA ASP A 171 -31.63 9.93 -8.16
C ASP A 171 -32.24 10.86 -7.11
N ASP A 172 -31.97 12.16 -7.23
CA ASP A 172 -32.74 13.20 -6.54
C ASP A 172 -34.20 13.07 -7.02
N SER A 173 -35.01 12.35 -6.26
CA SER A 173 -36.48 12.30 -6.38
C SER A 173 -37.12 13.24 -5.39
#